data_AF-A0A7Z0TS22-F1
#
_entry.id   AF-A0A7Z0TS22-F1
#
_cell.length_a   1.000
_cell.length_b   1.000
_cell.length_c   1.000
_cell.angle_alpha   90.00
_cell.angle_beta   90.00
_cell.angle_gamma   90.00
#
_symmetry.space_group_name_H-M   'P 1'
#
loop_
_entity.id
_entity.type
_entity.pdbx_description
1 polymer ?
#
loop_
_entity_poly.entity_id
_entity_poly.type
_entity_poly.pdbx_seq_one_letter_code
_entity_poly.pdbx_strand_id
1 'polypeptide(L)'
;MHGIGIDELMLVPGDKGDPDLRFVYVDPRTFFYDPRSLRSNFGDTRFHGVYKWADIDELDALADGASELVKEHLDSDGGYWTAFDTDRESLWVDSRRRVRLIDHWYKRGDQWRWCLHTGNVEIMSGESQFFNERGLSISKYHAFANMIDIDGDHYGFVRRLKGPQDGLNQHRSKAIHIMNTRQLKIAQGAVDDIEVTRREAARPDGVLVYTGDPKALEVLQPEQEFLQQTQYYQDAKTEIDSFGPNQQLIQEFGQNVSGRAANLLQQAGLAELGPFLKNFRMWKLERYRACWVAAQHYWTGERFLRVTGDQNVAQFMQINGVELDPYGRPMLVNVLGNIDVEIKVDEGPDTETVMGDIFDLLMSLNQNNVPVPPQLIIEASNLPLSEKKKLLGMLAQPDPAKQAAQNAIIQKTMAEAALANAQAGKAQADAGKAQTAGMLNIAKARTEGMPDGGPEPKTPLDYAEQLANIAETQATAEHKRASAEALRNKDRVTPLQLLADHAQRHADRFSQSIEQIASRGIETYHRNLDRRVDDFHRAEDRDSRERVARFAAARRQTAQK
;
A
#
# COMPACT_ATOMS: atom_id res chain seq x y z
N MET A 1 -15.50 -17.77 11.41
CA MET A 1 -14.89 -18.16 12.71
C MET A 1 -13.44 -18.58 12.49
N HIS A 2 -13.20 -19.46 11.51
CA HIS A 2 -11.85 -19.83 11.06
C HIS A 2 -11.06 -18.60 10.62
N GLY A 3 -9.85 -18.47 11.15
CA GLY A 3 -8.92 -17.36 10.88
C GLY A 3 -7.92 -17.66 9.78
N ILE A 4 -8.26 -18.56 8.88
CA ILE A 4 -7.34 -19.09 7.86
C ILE A 4 -7.89 -18.71 6.49
N GLY A 5 -7.03 -18.16 5.65
CA GLY A 5 -7.27 -18.03 4.21
C GLY A 5 -6.38 -19.00 3.47
N ILE A 6 -6.95 -19.77 2.54
CA ILE A 6 -6.20 -20.72 1.71
C ILE A 6 -6.52 -20.47 0.26
N ASP A 7 -5.49 -20.57 -0.57
CA ASP A 7 -5.64 -20.72 -2.00
C ASP A 7 -4.81 -21.89 -2.53
N GLU A 8 -5.24 -22.41 -3.67
CA GLU A 8 -4.55 -23.50 -4.35
C GLU A 8 -3.96 -23.04 -5.68
N LEU A 9 -2.73 -23.46 -5.95
CA LEU A 9 -2.06 -23.29 -7.23
C LEU A 9 -2.40 -24.46 -8.16
N MET A 10 -3.03 -24.17 -9.29
CA MET A 10 -3.32 -25.19 -10.30
C MET A 10 -2.60 -24.88 -11.61
N LEU A 11 -2.16 -25.95 -12.26
CA LEU A 11 -1.77 -25.96 -13.66
C LEU A 11 -2.98 -26.41 -14.48
N VAL A 12 -3.45 -25.53 -15.36
CA VAL A 12 -4.58 -25.79 -16.26
C VAL A 12 -4.01 -25.92 -17.67
N PRO A 13 -4.56 -26.78 -18.55
CA PRO A 13 -4.16 -26.81 -19.95
C PRO A 13 -4.31 -25.41 -20.57
N GLY A 14 -3.21 -24.86 -21.08
CA GLY A 14 -3.17 -23.53 -21.68
C GLY A 14 -3.30 -23.56 -23.21
N ASP A 15 -3.54 -22.39 -23.79
CA ASP A 15 -3.85 -22.24 -25.23
C ASP A 15 -2.67 -22.55 -26.16
N LYS A 16 -1.42 -22.47 -25.66
CA LYS A 16 -0.19 -22.64 -26.46
C LYS A 16 0.54 -23.96 -26.24
N GLY A 17 -0.14 -24.95 -25.65
CA GLY A 17 0.41 -26.28 -25.37
C GLY A 17 1.29 -26.36 -24.11
N ASP A 18 1.62 -25.23 -23.50
CA ASP A 18 2.16 -25.11 -22.15
C ASP A 18 1.02 -24.87 -21.12
N PRO A 19 1.14 -25.36 -19.88
CA PRO A 19 0.09 -25.17 -18.89
C PRO A 19 0.04 -23.72 -18.39
N ASP A 20 -1.19 -23.21 -18.21
CA ASP A 20 -1.47 -21.93 -17.58
C ASP A 20 -1.62 -22.06 -16.07
N LEU A 21 -1.26 -20.98 -15.37
CA LEU A 21 -1.30 -20.91 -13.92
C LEU A 21 -2.62 -20.30 -13.48
N ARG A 22 -3.32 -21.00 -12.58
CA ARG A 22 -4.58 -20.51 -11.99
C ARG A 22 -4.56 -20.61 -10.49
N PHE A 23 -5.12 -19.59 -9.85
CA PHE A 23 -5.42 -19.61 -8.43
C PHE A 23 -6.88 -19.94 -8.23
N VAL A 24 -7.16 -20.87 -7.33
CA VAL A 24 -8.52 -21.22 -6.94
C VAL A 24 -8.66 -21.03 -5.45
N TYR A 25 -9.80 -20.49 -5.06
CA TYR A 25 -10.15 -20.31 -3.66
C TYR A 25 -10.54 -21.66 -3.04
N VAL A 26 -9.98 -21.94 -1.87
CA VAL A 26 -10.30 -23.14 -1.09
C VAL A 26 -11.12 -22.74 0.12
N ASP A 27 -12.23 -23.45 0.39
CA ASP A 27 -13.02 -23.22 1.60
C ASP A 27 -12.19 -23.64 2.83
N PRO A 28 -11.90 -22.73 3.78
CA PRO A 28 -11.13 -23.04 4.98
C PRO A 28 -11.72 -24.14 5.85
N ARG A 29 -13.02 -24.44 5.73
CA ARG A 29 -13.65 -25.55 6.49
C ARG A 29 -13.21 -26.92 6.00
N THR A 30 -12.90 -27.03 4.72
CA THR A 30 -12.47 -28.28 4.08
C THR A 30 -10.98 -28.54 4.21
N PHE A 31 -10.22 -27.52 4.63
CA PHE A 31 -8.79 -27.58 4.76
C PHE A 31 -8.38 -28.10 6.14
N PHE A 32 -7.46 -29.06 6.16
CA PHE A 32 -6.83 -29.57 7.38
C PHE A 32 -5.31 -29.42 7.27
N TYR A 33 -4.65 -29.30 8.40
CA TYR A 33 -3.20 -29.07 8.48
C TYR A 33 -2.63 -29.75 9.72
N ASP A 34 -1.30 -29.86 9.79
CA ASP A 34 -0.57 -30.34 10.97
C ASP A 34 -0.92 -29.50 12.22
N PRO A 35 -1.58 -30.08 13.24
CA PRO A 35 -2.01 -29.35 14.44
C PRO A 35 -0.87 -28.66 15.19
N ARG A 36 0.38 -29.06 14.98
CA ARG A 36 1.56 -28.45 15.63
C ARG A 36 2.10 -27.22 14.90
N SER A 37 1.49 -26.83 13.79
CA SER A 37 1.88 -25.65 13.01
C SER A 37 1.47 -24.37 13.74
N LEU A 38 2.46 -23.63 14.26
CA LEU A 38 2.27 -22.40 15.03
C LEU A 38 2.63 -21.14 14.23
N ARG A 39 3.10 -21.26 12.99
CA ARG A 39 3.41 -20.07 12.18
C ARG A 39 2.19 -19.58 11.40
N SER A 40 2.10 -18.26 11.25
CA SER A 40 1.02 -17.62 10.48
C SER A 40 1.08 -17.93 8.98
N ASN A 41 2.23 -18.36 8.46
CA ASN A 41 2.42 -18.73 7.06
C ASN A 41 2.43 -20.25 6.83
N PHE A 42 2.14 -21.06 7.85
CA PHE A 42 2.15 -22.53 7.77
C PHE A 42 3.48 -23.14 7.27
N GLY A 43 4.60 -22.42 7.35
CA GLY A 43 5.89 -22.91 6.83
C GLY A 43 6.47 -24.10 7.61
N ASP A 44 6.05 -24.26 8.87
CA ASP A 44 6.42 -25.34 9.78
C ASP A 44 5.55 -26.59 9.64
N THR A 45 4.49 -26.56 8.82
CA THR A 45 3.65 -27.74 8.56
C THR A 45 4.46 -28.90 7.98
N ARG A 46 4.18 -30.11 8.45
CA ARG A 46 4.65 -31.35 7.82
C ARG A 46 3.66 -31.90 6.81
N PHE A 47 2.38 -31.63 7.00
CA PHE A 47 1.33 -32.01 6.09
C PHE A 47 0.15 -31.04 6.16
N HIS A 48 -0.60 -30.99 5.08
CA HIS A 48 -1.91 -30.33 4.99
C HIS A 48 -2.66 -30.85 3.78
N GLY A 49 -3.95 -30.59 3.71
CA GLY A 49 -4.76 -31.07 2.61
C GLY A 49 -6.16 -30.52 2.64
N VAL A 50 -6.93 -30.91 1.64
CA VAL A 50 -8.34 -30.56 1.53
C VAL A 50 -9.14 -31.84 1.38
N TYR A 51 -10.27 -31.92 2.06
CA TYR A 51 -11.24 -32.97 1.79
C TYR A 51 -12.41 -32.42 0.98
N LYS A 52 -12.88 -33.19 0.00
CA LYS A 52 -14.07 -32.88 -0.80
C LYS A 52 -14.96 -34.11 -0.84
N TRP A 53 -16.26 -33.89 -0.72
CA TRP A 53 -17.24 -34.93 -1.00
C TRP A 53 -17.37 -35.09 -2.52
N ALA A 54 -17.09 -36.30 -3.01
CA ALA A 54 -17.22 -36.67 -4.41
C ALA A 54 -18.24 -37.81 -4.56
N ASP A 55 -19.01 -37.79 -5.63
CA ASP A 55 -19.85 -38.92 -6.01
C ASP A 55 -18.92 -40.01 -6.60
N ILE A 56 -19.19 -41.30 -6.36
CA ILE A 56 -18.29 -42.40 -6.78
C ILE A 56 -18.07 -42.42 -8.31
N ASP A 57 -19.09 -42.05 -9.10
CA ASP A 57 -19.00 -42.01 -10.56
C ASP A 57 -18.08 -40.88 -11.06
N GLU A 58 -17.90 -39.81 -10.28
CA GLU A 58 -16.96 -38.72 -10.60
C GLU A 58 -15.49 -39.14 -10.38
N LEU A 59 -15.24 -40.20 -9.60
CA LEU A 59 -13.89 -40.68 -9.34
C LEU A 59 -13.25 -41.30 -10.58
N ASP A 60 -14.03 -41.98 -11.42
CA ASP A 60 -13.53 -42.56 -12.67
C ASP A 60 -13.09 -41.49 -13.68
N ALA A 61 -13.67 -40.29 -13.62
CA ALA A 61 -13.22 -39.17 -14.45
C ALA A 61 -11.86 -38.60 -14.01
N LEU A 62 -11.44 -38.84 -12.75
CA LEU A 62 -10.14 -38.41 -12.22
C LEU A 62 -9.06 -39.46 -12.50
N ALA A 63 -9.38 -40.73 -12.29
CA ALA A 63 -8.48 -41.84 -12.57
C ALA A 63 -9.29 -43.06 -13.01
N ASP A 64 -8.95 -43.61 -14.17
CA ASP A 64 -9.59 -44.82 -14.72
C ASP A 64 -9.51 -45.98 -13.70
N GLY A 65 -10.66 -46.52 -13.30
CA GLY A 65 -10.75 -47.66 -12.36
C GLY A 65 -10.78 -47.28 -10.86
N ALA A 66 -10.80 -45.98 -10.53
CA ALA A 66 -10.86 -45.53 -9.14
C ALA A 66 -12.18 -45.89 -8.44
N SER A 67 -13.31 -45.92 -9.17
CA SER A 67 -14.61 -46.20 -8.56
C SER A 67 -14.73 -47.65 -8.06
N GLU A 68 -14.12 -48.60 -8.76
CA GLU A 68 -14.13 -50.02 -8.39
C GLU A 68 -13.27 -50.27 -7.15
N LEU A 69 -12.05 -49.71 -7.13
CA LEU A 69 -11.15 -49.77 -5.98
C LEU A 69 -11.78 -49.19 -4.71
N VAL A 70 -12.48 -48.06 -4.83
CA VAL A 70 -13.15 -47.41 -3.71
C VAL A 70 -14.38 -48.20 -3.26
N LYS A 71 -15.19 -48.74 -4.17
CA LYS A 71 -16.37 -49.58 -3.83
C LYS A 71 -15.98 -50.81 -3.02
N GLU A 72 -14.90 -51.49 -3.38
CA GLU A 72 -14.42 -52.68 -2.66
C GLU A 72 -14.03 -52.40 -1.20
N HIS A 73 -13.49 -51.21 -0.94
CA HIS A 73 -12.98 -50.84 0.40
C HIS A 73 -14.01 -50.07 1.24
N LEU A 74 -15.04 -49.48 0.62
CA LEU A 74 -16.08 -48.72 1.33
C LEU A 74 -16.91 -49.60 2.28
N ASP A 75 -17.11 -50.87 1.93
CA ASP A 75 -17.86 -51.83 2.76
C ASP A 75 -17.08 -52.27 4.02
N SER A 76 -15.78 -51.95 4.10
CA SER A 76 -14.89 -52.37 5.19
C SER A 76 -14.62 -51.30 6.25
N ASP A 77 -14.85 -50.02 5.93
CA ASP A 77 -14.46 -48.89 6.79
C ASP A 77 -15.71 -48.25 7.42
N GLY A 78 -15.86 -48.41 8.73
CA GLY A 78 -16.96 -47.81 9.49
C GLY A 78 -16.86 -46.28 9.41
N GLY A 79 -17.85 -45.63 8.80
CA GLY A 79 -17.86 -44.19 8.54
C GLY A 79 -17.43 -43.34 9.75
N TYR A 80 -16.25 -42.73 9.65
CA TYR A 80 -15.75 -41.79 10.65
C TYR A 80 -16.42 -40.44 10.45
N TRP A 81 -17.43 -40.15 11.26
CA TRP A 81 -18.07 -38.84 11.34
C TRP A 81 -17.12 -37.86 12.05
N THR A 82 -16.92 -36.65 11.50
CA THR A 82 -16.24 -35.56 12.22
C THR A 82 -17.27 -34.57 12.73
N ALA A 83 -16.94 -33.81 13.78
CA ALA A 83 -17.84 -32.83 14.39
C ALA A 83 -18.27 -31.67 13.45
N PHE A 84 -17.69 -31.57 12.24
CA PHE A 84 -18.02 -30.55 11.24
C PHE A 84 -19.06 -31.01 10.22
N ASP A 85 -19.46 -32.29 10.24
CA ASP A 85 -20.38 -32.87 9.25
C ASP A 85 -21.85 -32.79 9.67
N THR A 86 -22.12 -32.46 10.94
CA THR A 86 -23.42 -32.61 11.61
C THR A 86 -24.58 -31.74 11.10
N ASP A 87 -24.36 -30.79 10.19
CA ASP A 87 -25.40 -29.79 9.83
C ASP A 87 -25.76 -29.73 8.33
N ARG A 88 -25.03 -30.40 7.43
CA ARG A 88 -25.35 -30.43 5.98
C ARG A 88 -25.96 -31.73 5.49
N GLU A 89 -25.86 -32.81 6.26
CA GLU A 89 -26.38 -34.14 5.90
C GLU A 89 -27.91 -34.21 5.89
N SER A 90 -28.58 -33.40 6.71
CA SER A 90 -30.03 -33.49 6.94
C SER A 90 -30.89 -32.79 5.89
N LEU A 91 -30.31 -32.10 4.91
CA LEU A 91 -31.06 -31.09 4.20
C LEU A 91 -31.83 -31.58 2.95
N TRP A 92 -31.39 -32.57 2.14
CA TRP A 92 -32.11 -32.85 0.86
C TRP A 92 -32.02 -34.27 0.24
N VAL A 93 -31.90 -35.36 1.02
CA VAL A 93 -31.79 -36.78 0.58
C VAL A 93 -30.36 -37.22 0.22
N ASP A 94 -29.80 -38.15 1.01
CA ASP A 94 -28.57 -38.88 0.72
C ASP A 94 -28.86 -40.04 -0.26
N SER A 95 -29.10 -39.69 -1.53
CA SER A 95 -29.44 -40.65 -2.61
C SER A 95 -28.22 -41.09 -3.42
N ARG A 96 -27.05 -40.49 -3.17
CA ARG A 96 -25.82 -40.77 -3.91
C ARG A 96 -24.78 -41.24 -2.91
N ARG A 97 -24.26 -42.45 -3.10
CA ARG A 97 -23.16 -43.01 -2.30
C ARG A 97 -21.93 -42.10 -2.44
N ARG A 98 -21.83 -41.11 -1.57
CA ARG A 98 -20.77 -40.11 -1.57
C ARG A 98 -19.61 -40.57 -0.73
N VAL A 99 -18.43 -40.21 -1.20
CA VAL A 99 -17.17 -40.61 -0.60
C VAL A 99 -16.34 -39.35 -0.34
N ARG A 100 -15.58 -39.36 0.77
CA ARG A 100 -14.60 -38.29 1.05
C ARG A 100 -13.34 -38.54 0.27
N LEU A 101 -13.08 -37.66 -0.68
CA LEU A 101 -11.84 -37.59 -1.42
C LEU A 101 -10.90 -36.62 -0.70
N ILE A 102 -9.71 -37.07 -0.37
CA ILE A 102 -8.71 -36.30 0.38
C ILE A 102 -7.53 -36.02 -0.55
N ASP A 103 -7.28 -34.75 -0.85
CA ASP A 103 -6.06 -34.27 -1.50
C ASP A 103 -5.04 -33.93 -0.40
N HIS A 104 -4.14 -34.88 -0.10
CA HIS A 104 -3.20 -34.81 1.02
C HIS A 104 -1.79 -34.49 0.54
N TRP A 105 -1.25 -33.38 1.02
CA TRP A 105 0.13 -32.95 0.77
C TRP A 105 0.97 -33.15 2.01
N TYR A 106 2.13 -33.81 1.87
CA TYR A 106 3.01 -34.12 2.99
C TYR A 106 4.48 -34.02 2.62
N LYS A 107 5.33 -33.70 3.61
CA LYS A 107 6.78 -33.67 3.48
C LYS A 107 7.37 -35.05 3.79
N ARG A 108 8.13 -35.60 2.84
CA ARG A 108 8.97 -36.78 3.06
C ARG A 108 10.43 -36.41 2.80
N GLY A 109 11.22 -36.32 3.86
CA GLY A 109 12.55 -35.71 3.77
C GLY A 109 12.43 -34.20 3.54
N ASP A 110 13.14 -33.68 2.54
CA ASP A 110 13.12 -32.26 2.15
C ASP A 110 12.21 -31.98 0.95
N GLN A 111 11.42 -32.97 0.53
CA GLN A 111 10.54 -32.87 -0.64
C GLN A 111 9.06 -33.00 -0.25
N TRP A 112 8.22 -32.17 -0.87
CA TRP A 112 6.78 -32.26 -0.83
C TRP A 112 6.27 -33.28 -1.83
N ARG A 113 5.32 -34.09 -1.38
CA ARG A 113 4.59 -35.08 -2.18
C ARG A 113 3.11 -34.90 -1.96
N TRP A 114 2.31 -35.38 -2.90
CA TRP A 114 0.86 -35.36 -2.80
C TRP A 114 0.30 -36.77 -3.00
N CYS A 115 -0.84 -37.02 -2.37
CA CYS A 115 -1.56 -38.27 -2.42
C CYS A 115 -3.06 -37.97 -2.40
N LEU A 116 -3.75 -38.40 -3.44
CA LEU A 116 -5.19 -38.41 -3.53
C LEU A 116 -5.69 -39.75 -3.02
N HIS A 117 -6.39 -39.75 -1.89
CA HIS A 117 -6.85 -40.99 -1.26
C HIS A 117 -8.25 -40.84 -0.68
N THR A 118 -8.89 -41.99 -0.48
CA THR A 118 -10.13 -42.12 0.27
C THR A 118 -9.92 -43.18 1.33
N GLY A 119 -10.08 -42.82 2.60
CA GLY A 119 -9.81 -43.74 3.70
C GLY A 119 -8.42 -44.35 3.55
N ASN A 120 -8.38 -45.69 3.47
CA ASN A 120 -7.15 -46.47 3.30
C ASN A 120 -6.73 -46.70 1.83
N VAL A 121 -7.53 -46.28 0.84
CA VAL A 121 -7.26 -46.50 -0.58
C VAL A 121 -6.59 -45.28 -1.20
N GLU A 122 -5.38 -45.49 -1.71
CA GLU A 122 -4.65 -44.50 -2.50
C GLU A 122 -5.10 -44.58 -3.98
N ILE A 123 -5.58 -43.47 -4.52
CA ILE A 123 -6.07 -43.36 -5.90
C ILE A 123 -4.94 -42.89 -6.81
N MET A 124 -4.23 -41.81 -6.41
CA MET A 124 -3.09 -41.27 -7.14
C MET A 124 -2.07 -40.71 -6.16
N SER A 125 -0.79 -40.75 -6.52
CA SER A 125 0.25 -39.99 -5.83
C SER A 125 1.31 -39.49 -6.77
N GLY A 126 2.04 -38.49 -6.31
CA GLY A 126 3.12 -37.90 -7.08
C GLY A 126 4.02 -37.01 -6.25
N GLU A 127 5.08 -36.55 -6.91
CA GLU A 127 5.94 -35.50 -6.38
C GLU A 127 5.32 -34.13 -6.64
N SER A 128 5.72 -33.13 -5.84
CA SER A 128 5.23 -31.77 -6.06
C SER A 128 5.67 -31.24 -7.42
N GLN A 129 4.70 -30.63 -8.11
CA GLN A 129 4.91 -29.91 -9.37
C GLN A 129 5.33 -28.45 -9.14
N PHE A 130 5.42 -27.99 -7.89
CA PHE A 130 5.68 -26.59 -7.58
C PHE A 130 6.99 -26.42 -6.81
N PHE A 131 7.72 -25.36 -7.14
CA PHE A 131 9.03 -25.05 -6.56
C PHE A 131 9.09 -23.59 -6.09
N ASN A 132 9.94 -23.32 -5.09
CA ASN A 132 10.27 -21.96 -4.69
C ASN A 132 11.49 -21.41 -5.46
N GLU A 133 11.84 -20.14 -5.21
CA GLU A 133 13.02 -19.48 -5.82
C GLU A 133 14.34 -20.22 -5.58
N ARG A 134 14.42 -21.06 -4.54
CA ARG A 134 15.62 -21.86 -4.20
C ARG A 134 15.61 -23.26 -4.84
N GLY A 135 14.60 -23.58 -5.63
CA GLY A 135 14.42 -24.92 -6.22
C GLY A 135 13.94 -26.00 -5.24
N LEU A 136 13.52 -25.63 -4.03
CA LEU A 136 12.88 -26.57 -3.11
C LEU A 136 11.42 -26.72 -3.50
N SER A 137 10.93 -27.95 -3.45
CA SER A 137 9.50 -28.23 -3.66
C SER A 137 8.65 -27.46 -2.64
N ILE A 138 7.47 -27.01 -3.07
CA ILE A 138 6.44 -26.40 -2.22
C ILE A 138 5.13 -27.16 -2.38
N SER A 139 4.16 -26.95 -1.49
CA SER A 139 2.83 -27.50 -1.70
C SER A 139 2.01 -26.65 -2.66
N LYS A 140 1.03 -27.28 -3.31
CA LYS A 140 -0.07 -26.61 -4.04
C LYS A 140 -0.83 -25.60 -3.18
N TYR A 141 -1.06 -25.92 -1.91
CA TYR A 141 -1.84 -25.08 -0.99
C TYR A 141 -0.96 -24.04 -0.31
N HIS A 142 -1.39 -22.78 -0.38
CA HIS A 142 -0.77 -21.67 0.33
C HIS A 142 -1.79 -21.12 1.33
N ALA A 143 -1.57 -21.43 2.60
CA ALA A 143 -2.42 -20.97 3.68
C ALA A 143 -1.76 -19.79 4.41
N PHE A 144 -2.59 -18.88 4.91
CA PHE A 144 -2.18 -17.91 5.92
C PHE A 144 -3.19 -17.84 7.04
N ALA A 145 -2.71 -17.56 8.24
CA ALA A 145 -3.53 -17.37 9.42
C ALA A 145 -3.49 -15.91 9.88
N ASN A 146 -4.64 -15.46 10.38
CA ASN A 146 -4.82 -14.12 10.92
C ASN A 146 -4.18 -14.00 12.31
N MET A 147 -4.72 -14.74 13.28
CA MET A 147 -4.27 -14.76 14.67
C MET A 147 -4.09 -16.19 15.16
N ILE A 148 -3.19 -16.35 16.12
CA ILE A 148 -2.85 -17.64 16.75
C ILE A 148 -3.07 -17.48 18.25
N ASP A 149 -3.78 -18.42 18.84
CA ASP A 149 -4.02 -18.48 20.29
C ASP A 149 -2.78 -18.99 21.04
N ILE A 150 -2.77 -18.86 22.37
CA ILE A 150 -1.68 -19.41 23.20
C ILE A 150 -1.57 -20.94 23.07
N ASP A 151 -2.70 -21.59 22.81
CA ASP A 151 -2.79 -23.04 22.59
C ASP A 151 -2.37 -23.44 21.15
N GLY A 152 -2.12 -22.46 20.27
CA GLY A 152 -1.72 -22.70 18.89
C GLY A 152 -2.86 -22.74 17.88
N ASP A 153 -4.10 -22.53 18.33
CA ASP A 153 -5.26 -22.54 17.45
C ASP A 153 -5.34 -21.26 16.60
N HIS A 154 -5.54 -21.45 15.30
CA HIS A 154 -5.70 -20.34 14.36
C HIS A 154 -7.14 -19.83 14.36
N TYR A 155 -7.34 -18.53 14.61
CA TYR A 155 -8.68 -17.96 14.73
C TYR A 155 -8.82 -16.59 14.05
N GLY A 156 -10.06 -16.27 13.66
CA GLY A 156 -10.39 -15.01 12.99
C GLY A 156 -11.01 -13.99 13.93
N PHE A 157 -11.18 -12.77 13.44
CA PHE A 157 -11.76 -11.64 14.19
C PHE A 157 -13.08 -11.97 14.89
N VAL A 158 -13.95 -12.74 14.22
CA VAL A 158 -15.28 -13.11 14.73
C VAL A 158 -15.24 -13.97 15.99
N ARG A 159 -14.14 -14.68 16.29
CA ARG A 159 -14.05 -15.51 17.52
C ARG A 159 -14.16 -14.64 18.78
N ARG A 160 -13.58 -13.43 18.77
CA ARG A 160 -13.66 -12.48 19.88
C ARG A 160 -15.05 -11.86 20.02
N LEU A 161 -15.76 -11.68 18.91
CA LEU A 161 -17.11 -11.11 18.88
C LEU A 161 -18.21 -12.09 19.33
N LYS A 162 -17.93 -13.39 19.43
CA LYS A 162 -18.93 -14.39 19.80
C LYS A 162 -19.49 -14.17 21.21
N GLY A 163 -18.62 -13.90 22.19
CA GLY A 163 -19.03 -13.64 23.58
C GLY A 163 -19.99 -12.44 23.70
N PRO A 164 -19.59 -11.25 23.21
CA PRO A 164 -20.46 -10.07 23.18
C PRO A 164 -21.76 -10.28 22.41
N GLN A 165 -21.71 -11.00 21.27
CA GLN A 165 -22.90 -11.30 20.47
C GLN A 165 -23.87 -12.23 21.21
N ASP A 166 -23.36 -13.24 21.91
CA ASP A 166 -24.18 -14.15 22.74
C ASP A 166 -24.82 -13.38 23.89
N GLY A 167 -24.08 -12.50 24.56
CA GLY A 167 -24.60 -11.58 25.57
C GLY A 167 -25.70 -10.67 25.03
N LEU A 168 -25.47 -10.03 23.88
CA LEU A 168 -26.46 -9.18 23.22
C LEU A 168 -27.75 -9.94 22.89
N ASN A 169 -27.64 -11.16 22.37
CA ASN A 169 -28.78 -12.02 22.08
C ASN A 169 -29.55 -12.43 23.35
N GLN A 170 -28.83 -12.79 24.40
CA GLN A 170 -29.41 -13.16 25.69
C GLN A 170 -30.15 -11.99 26.34
N HIS A 171 -29.51 -10.82 26.44
CA HIS A 171 -30.11 -9.63 27.04
C HIS A 171 -31.32 -9.14 26.24
N ARG A 172 -31.26 -9.18 24.91
CA ARG A 172 -32.41 -8.85 24.05
C ARG A 172 -33.59 -9.80 24.28
N SER A 173 -33.33 -11.11 24.30
CA SER A 173 -34.37 -12.12 24.55
C SER A 173 -34.97 -11.97 25.95
N LYS A 174 -34.13 -11.76 26.96
CA LYS A 174 -34.56 -11.57 28.35
C LYS A 174 -35.34 -10.26 28.55
N ALA A 175 -34.91 -9.15 27.93
CA ALA A 175 -35.63 -7.88 27.97
C ALA A 175 -37.05 -8.02 27.39
N ILE A 176 -37.20 -8.71 26.24
CA ILE A 176 -38.51 -9.02 25.66
C ILE A 176 -39.34 -9.90 26.61
N HIS A 177 -38.73 -10.92 27.21
CA HIS A 177 -39.42 -11.76 28.20
C HIS A 177 -39.91 -10.95 29.41
N ILE A 178 -39.10 -10.03 29.92
CA ILE A 178 -39.46 -9.15 31.04
C ILE A 178 -40.63 -8.23 30.64
N MET A 179 -40.59 -7.62 29.46
CA MET A 179 -41.69 -6.81 28.94
C MET A 179 -43.00 -7.59 28.81
N ASN A 180 -42.93 -8.88 28.44
CA ASN A 180 -44.09 -9.75 28.28
C ASN A 180 -44.58 -10.36 29.61
N THR A 181 -43.75 -10.35 30.66
CA THR A 181 -44.09 -10.94 31.96
C THR A 181 -44.59 -9.87 32.90
N ARG A 182 -45.79 -10.08 33.46
CA ARG A 182 -46.34 -9.22 34.52
C ARG A 182 -46.41 -10.01 35.81
N GLN A 183 -45.93 -9.41 36.91
CA GLN A 183 -46.07 -10.01 38.24
C GLN A 183 -47.19 -9.30 38.99
N LEU A 184 -47.94 -10.07 39.78
CA LEU A 184 -49.01 -9.55 40.62
C LEU A 184 -48.63 -9.70 42.09
N LYS A 185 -48.69 -8.61 42.84
CA LYS A 185 -48.65 -8.60 44.29
C LYS A 185 -50.07 -8.41 44.79
N ILE A 186 -50.59 -9.44 45.45
CA ILE A 186 -51.99 -9.53 45.87
C ILE A 186 -52.04 -9.76 47.38
N ALA A 187 -52.83 -8.96 48.11
CA ALA A 187 -53.11 -9.21 49.52
C ALA A 187 -54.06 -10.42 49.68
N GLN A 188 -53.82 -11.26 50.68
CA GLN A 188 -54.60 -12.48 50.89
C GLN A 188 -56.08 -12.13 51.19
N GLY A 189 -56.99 -12.56 50.30
CA GLY A 189 -58.43 -12.25 50.36
C GLY A 189 -58.92 -11.10 49.48
N ALA A 190 -58.03 -10.47 48.67
CA ALA A 190 -58.38 -9.34 47.79
C ALA A 190 -59.03 -9.73 46.44
N VAL A 191 -59.05 -11.02 46.11
CA VAL A 191 -59.62 -11.56 44.85
C VAL A 191 -60.27 -12.90 45.10
N ASP A 192 -61.38 -13.15 44.41
CA ASP A 192 -62.19 -14.37 44.56
C ASP A 192 -61.48 -15.62 44.00
N ASP A 193 -60.77 -15.49 42.87
CA ASP A 193 -59.98 -16.57 42.24
C ASP A 193 -58.66 -16.05 41.65
N ILE A 194 -57.56 -16.49 42.24
CA ILE A 194 -56.19 -16.09 41.89
C ILE A 194 -55.82 -16.52 40.45
N GLU A 195 -56.34 -17.64 39.96
CA GLU A 195 -55.98 -18.17 38.63
C GLU A 195 -56.66 -17.37 37.51
N VAL A 196 -57.89 -16.93 37.72
CA VAL A 196 -58.60 -16.05 36.78
C VAL A 196 -57.91 -14.68 36.72
N THR A 197 -57.56 -14.12 37.88
CA THR A 197 -56.83 -12.85 37.96
C THR A 197 -55.45 -12.93 37.29
N ARG A 198 -54.72 -14.05 37.42
CA ARG A 198 -53.45 -14.27 36.72
C ARG A 198 -53.63 -14.32 35.20
N ARG A 199 -54.68 -15.00 34.71
CA ARG A 199 -54.97 -15.12 33.28
C ARG A 199 -55.34 -13.77 32.66
N GLU A 200 -56.15 -12.98 33.35
CA GLU A 200 -56.52 -11.65 32.88
C GLU A 200 -55.34 -10.67 32.97
N ALA A 201 -54.52 -10.71 34.02
CA ALA A 201 -53.34 -9.85 34.12
C ALA A 201 -52.31 -10.07 33.02
N ALA A 202 -52.16 -11.31 32.54
CA ALA A 202 -51.26 -11.67 31.46
C ALA A 202 -51.73 -11.13 30.09
N ARG A 203 -53.00 -10.74 29.94
CA ARG A 203 -53.51 -10.16 28.70
C ARG A 203 -53.13 -8.68 28.56
N PRO A 204 -52.75 -8.22 27.36
CA PRO A 204 -52.50 -6.81 27.10
C PRO A 204 -53.69 -5.89 27.43
N ASP A 205 -54.92 -6.37 27.25
CA ASP A 205 -56.21 -5.69 27.46
C ASP A 205 -56.97 -6.18 28.72
N GLY A 206 -56.28 -6.84 29.65
CA GLY A 206 -56.89 -7.45 30.83
C GLY A 206 -57.51 -6.45 31.80
N VAL A 207 -58.68 -6.81 32.35
CA VAL A 207 -59.36 -6.06 33.41
C VAL A 207 -59.19 -6.80 34.74
N LEU A 208 -58.68 -6.11 35.76
CA LEU A 208 -58.52 -6.67 37.10
C LEU A 208 -59.63 -6.16 38.02
N VAL A 209 -60.43 -7.08 38.52
CA VAL A 209 -61.47 -6.80 39.53
C VAL A 209 -60.88 -7.15 40.89
N TYR A 210 -60.96 -6.22 41.85
CA TYR A 210 -60.50 -6.41 43.22
C TYR A 210 -61.59 -6.06 44.22
N THR A 211 -61.58 -6.72 45.36
CA THR A 211 -62.55 -6.52 46.45
C THR A 211 -61.82 -5.90 47.64
N GLY A 212 -62.06 -4.62 47.94
CA GLY A 212 -61.43 -3.91 49.06
C GLY A 212 -60.61 -2.67 48.65
N ASP A 213 -59.52 -2.40 49.38
CA ASP A 213 -58.72 -1.18 49.26
C ASP A 213 -57.85 -1.20 47.96
N PRO A 214 -57.76 -0.11 47.17
CA PRO A 214 -57.05 -0.10 45.88
C PRO A 214 -55.55 -0.45 45.95
N LYS A 215 -54.94 -0.43 47.13
CA LYS A 215 -53.54 -0.83 47.36
C LYS A 215 -53.36 -2.34 47.55
N ALA A 216 -54.45 -3.12 47.58
CA ALA A 216 -54.42 -4.56 47.81
C ALA A 216 -54.01 -5.38 46.57
N LEU A 217 -54.02 -4.76 45.38
CA LEU A 217 -53.62 -5.37 44.11
C LEU A 217 -52.63 -4.45 43.38
N GLU A 218 -51.36 -4.84 43.32
CA GLU A 218 -50.30 -4.08 42.65
C GLU A 218 -49.69 -4.94 41.55
N VAL A 219 -49.70 -4.44 40.31
CA VAL A 219 -48.96 -5.06 39.21
C VAL A 219 -47.51 -4.60 39.33
N LEU A 220 -46.63 -5.51 39.75
CA LEU A 220 -45.20 -5.24 39.78
C LEU A 220 -44.65 -5.39 38.37
N GLN A 221 -44.22 -4.28 37.80
CA GLN A 221 -43.34 -4.27 36.64
C GLN A 221 -41.90 -4.26 37.15
N PRO A 222 -41.07 -5.25 36.80
CA PRO A 222 -39.67 -5.28 37.21
C PRO A 222 -38.84 -4.28 36.37
N GLU A 223 -39.14 -2.98 36.52
CA GLU A 223 -38.51 -1.87 35.78
C GLU A 223 -36.99 -1.82 36.02
N GLN A 224 -36.55 -2.13 37.24
CA GLN A 224 -35.12 -2.17 37.59
C GLN A 224 -34.37 -3.27 36.83
N GLU A 225 -34.96 -4.47 36.72
CA GLU A 225 -34.36 -5.58 35.96
C GLU A 225 -34.33 -5.22 34.47
N PHE A 226 -35.41 -4.65 33.94
CA PHE A 226 -35.47 -4.20 32.55
C PHE A 226 -34.39 -3.14 32.22
N LEU A 227 -34.19 -2.17 33.10
CA LEU A 227 -33.17 -1.13 32.92
C LEU A 227 -31.76 -1.72 32.95
N GLN A 228 -31.47 -2.63 33.89
CA GLN A 228 -30.18 -3.32 33.97
C GLN A 228 -29.91 -4.16 32.72
N GLN A 229 -30.91 -4.92 32.24
CA GLN A 229 -30.77 -5.73 31.01
C GLN A 229 -30.53 -4.84 29.77
N THR A 230 -31.16 -3.66 29.73
CA THR A 230 -30.96 -2.70 28.64
C THR A 230 -29.57 -2.06 28.70
N GLN A 231 -29.05 -1.80 29.91
CA GLN A 231 -27.68 -1.32 30.10
C GLN A 231 -26.65 -2.35 29.62
N TYR A 232 -26.77 -3.62 30.03
CA TYR A 232 -25.89 -4.68 29.53
C TYR A 232 -25.98 -4.87 28.01
N TYR A 233 -27.18 -4.72 27.43
CA TYR A 233 -27.34 -4.71 25.97
C TYR A 233 -26.59 -3.56 25.30
N GLN A 234 -26.63 -2.36 25.87
CA GLN A 234 -25.88 -1.21 25.37
C GLN A 234 -24.37 -1.40 25.53
N ASP A 235 -23.91 -1.92 26.66
CA ASP A 235 -22.50 -2.21 26.91
C ASP A 235 -21.95 -3.23 25.90
N ALA A 236 -22.67 -4.34 25.68
CA ALA A 236 -22.30 -5.36 24.70
C ALA A 236 -22.31 -4.81 23.26
N LYS A 237 -23.24 -3.91 22.93
CA LYS A 237 -23.26 -3.23 21.64
C LYS A 237 -22.05 -2.31 21.48
N THR A 238 -21.73 -1.51 22.49
CA THR A 238 -20.54 -0.64 22.50
C THR A 238 -19.26 -1.45 22.35
N GLU A 239 -19.17 -2.63 22.98
CA GLU A 239 -18.02 -3.52 22.83
C GLU A 239 -17.84 -4.03 21.40
N ILE A 240 -18.94 -4.40 20.71
CA ILE A 240 -18.92 -4.80 19.30
C ILE A 240 -18.57 -3.59 18.41
N ASP A 241 -19.18 -2.43 18.65
CA ASP A 241 -18.95 -1.22 17.87
C ASP A 241 -17.51 -0.68 18.06
N SER A 242 -16.90 -0.93 19.22
CA SER A 242 -15.51 -0.58 19.54
C SER A 242 -14.50 -1.51 18.85
N PHE A 243 -14.94 -2.64 18.29
CA PHE A 243 -14.09 -3.59 17.62
C PHE A 243 -13.90 -3.19 16.15
N GLY A 244 -12.86 -2.40 15.89
CA GLY A 244 -12.46 -1.97 14.55
C GLY A 244 -11.97 -0.52 14.54
N PRO A 245 -11.79 0.08 13.35
CA PRO A 245 -11.51 1.51 13.24
C PRO A 245 -12.74 2.30 13.72
N ASN A 246 -12.73 2.72 14.99
CA ASN A 246 -13.84 3.43 15.61
C ASN A 246 -14.07 4.77 14.91
N GLN A 247 -15.13 4.85 14.10
CA GLN A 247 -15.58 6.10 13.49
C GLN A 247 -16.07 7.12 14.53
N GLN A 248 -16.44 6.68 15.73
CA GLN A 248 -16.88 7.57 16.81
C GLN A 248 -15.74 8.42 17.39
N LEU A 249 -14.50 7.90 17.47
CA LEU A 249 -13.33 8.71 17.87
C LEU A 249 -13.03 9.82 16.83
N ILE A 250 -13.43 9.63 15.58
CA ILE A 250 -13.29 10.63 14.51
C ILE A 250 -14.36 11.74 14.65
N GLN A 251 -15.52 11.43 15.22
CA GLN A 251 -16.63 12.39 15.40
C GLN A 251 -16.63 13.09 16.77
N GLU A 252 -16.16 12.43 17.83
CA GLU A 252 -16.24 12.95 19.21
C GLU A 252 -15.30 14.15 19.45
N PHE A 253 -14.25 14.30 18.62
CA PHE A 253 -13.37 15.45 18.61
C PHE A 253 -13.69 16.39 17.42
N GLY A 254 -14.87 17.01 17.44
CA GLY A 254 -15.36 17.89 16.37
C GLY A 254 -14.37 18.95 15.84
N GLN A 255 -14.41 19.17 14.52
CA GLN A 255 -13.87 20.26 13.67
C GLN A 255 -12.42 20.79 13.84
N ASN A 256 -11.68 20.47 14.93
CA ASN A 256 -10.36 21.04 15.22
C ASN A 256 -9.24 19.99 15.38
N VAL A 257 -9.43 18.78 14.88
CA VAL A 257 -8.38 17.77 14.88
C VAL A 257 -7.56 17.95 13.61
N SER A 258 -6.30 18.36 13.74
CA SER A 258 -5.36 18.42 12.62
C SER A 258 -5.40 17.10 11.82
N GLY A 259 -5.36 17.14 10.49
CA GLY A 259 -5.40 15.93 9.64
C GLY A 259 -4.36 14.87 10.04
N ARG A 260 -3.26 15.29 10.67
CA ARG A 260 -2.27 14.40 11.28
C ARG A 260 -2.81 13.60 12.47
N ALA A 261 -3.59 14.21 13.36
CA ALA A 261 -4.22 13.53 14.50
C ALA A 261 -5.40 12.63 14.07
N ALA A 262 -6.15 13.02 13.03
CA ALA A 262 -7.13 12.13 12.40
C ALA A 262 -6.46 10.92 11.74
N ASN A 263 -5.33 11.12 11.05
CA ASN A 263 -4.51 10.04 10.51
C ASN A 263 -3.89 9.15 11.60
N LEU A 264 -3.47 9.72 12.74
CA LEU A 264 -2.98 8.94 13.89
C LEU A 264 -4.08 8.08 14.53
N LEU A 265 -5.32 8.58 14.63
CA LEU A 265 -6.46 7.81 15.14
C LEU A 265 -6.88 6.70 14.17
N GLN A 266 -6.89 6.98 12.86
CA GLN A 266 -7.06 5.95 11.85
C GLN A 266 -5.93 4.91 11.90
N GLN A 267 -4.69 5.34 12.12
CA GLN A 267 -3.55 4.43 12.33
C GLN A 267 -3.65 3.61 13.62
N ALA A 268 -4.23 4.15 14.70
CA ALA A 268 -4.48 3.42 15.94
C ALA A 268 -5.54 2.32 15.73
N GLY A 269 -6.62 2.60 14.98
CA GLY A 269 -7.60 1.58 14.57
C GLY A 269 -7.01 0.53 13.62
N LEU A 270 -6.06 0.93 12.77
CA LEU A 270 -5.28 0.02 11.93
C LEU A 270 -4.23 -0.77 12.70
N ALA A 271 -3.82 -0.33 13.90
CA ALA A 271 -2.81 -1.04 14.70
C ALA A 271 -3.32 -2.41 15.19
N GLU A 272 -4.60 -2.51 15.56
CA GLU A 272 -5.27 -3.78 15.88
C GLU A 272 -5.32 -4.72 14.66
N LEU A 273 -5.45 -4.15 13.45
CA LEU A 273 -5.37 -4.89 12.19
C LEU A 273 -3.94 -5.07 11.68
N GLY A 274 -2.94 -4.50 12.36
CA GLY A 274 -1.55 -4.47 11.94
C GLY A 274 -0.95 -5.86 11.71
N PRO A 275 -1.09 -6.81 12.67
CA PRO A 275 -0.63 -8.19 12.50
C PRO A 275 -1.30 -8.88 11.30
N PHE A 276 -2.61 -8.67 11.10
CA PHE A 276 -3.35 -9.22 9.97
C PHE A 276 -2.84 -8.67 8.64
N LEU A 277 -2.75 -7.35 8.50
CA LEU A 277 -2.27 -6.70 7.27
C LEU A 277 -0.84 -7.13 6.93
N LYS A 278 0.02 -7.24 7.94
CA LYS A 278 1.38 -7.76 7.78
C LYS A 278 1.37 -9.20 7.25
N ASN A 279 0.61 -10.10 7.88
CA ASN A 279 0.53 -11.51 7.47
C ASN A 279 -0.07 -11.63 6.06
N PHE A 280 -1.11 -10.86 5.76
CA PHE A 280 -1.75 -10.82 4.46
C PHE A 280 -0.81 -10.31 3.36
N ARG A 281 -0.04 -9.26 3.62
CA ARG A 281 0.99 -8.75 2.70
C ARG A 281 2.06 -9.81 2.42
N MET A 282 2.53 -10.48 3.47
CA MET A 282 3.53 -11.55 3.32
C MET A 282 2.99 -12.71 2.50
N TRP A 283 1.74 -13.12 2.74
CA TRP A 283 1.08 -14.15 1.95
C TRP A 283 0.95 -13.76 0.47
N LYS A 284 0.55 -12.51 0.17
CA LYS A 284 0.53 -11.99 -1.22
C LYS A 284 1.91 -12.02 -1.88
N LEU A 285 2.95 -11.61 -1.16
CA LEU A 285 4.32 -11.63 -1.67
C LEU A 285 4.78 -13.04 -2.01
N GLU A 286 4.61 -13.99 -1.08
CA GLU A 286 4.92 -15.41 -1.32
C GLU A 286 4.10 -15.97 -2.49
N ARG A 287 2.85 -15.51 -2.64
CA ARG A 287 2.00 -15.91 -3.75
C ARG A 287 2.52 -15.44 -5.10
N TYR A 288 2.90 -14.16 -5.21
CA TYR A 288 3.47 -13.64 -6.44
C TYR A 288 4.79 -14.32 -6.80
N ARG A 289 5.63 -14.64 -5.80
CA ARG A 289 6.86 -15.41 -6.00
C ARG A 289 6.58 -16.82 -6.53
N ALA A 290 5.65 -17.56 -5.90
CA ALA A 290 5.29 -18.90 -6.35
C ALA A 290 4.71 -18.89 -7.78
N CYS A 291 3.90 -17.88 -8.13
CA CYS A 291 3.40 -17.67 -9.48
C CYS A 291 4.53 -17.46 -10.48
N TRP A 292 5.49 -16.60 -10.13
CA TRP A 292 6.60 -16.25 -10.99
C TRP A 292 7.52 -17.45 -11.25
N VAL A 293 7.91 -18.19 -10.21
CA VAL A 293 8.75 -19.38 -10.35
C VAL A 293 8.07 -20.48 -11.16
N ALA A 294 6.76 -20.67 -10.97
CA ALA A 294 5.99 -21.61 -11.76
C ALA A 294 5.91 -21.16 -13.24
N ALA A 295 5.74 -19.85 -13.51
CA ALA A 295 5.75 -19.32 -14.86
C ALA A 295 7.12 -19.54 -15.54
N GLN A 296 8.22 -19.33 -14.82
CA GLN A 296 9.57 -19.58 -15.32
C GLN A 296 9.81 -21.05 -15.71
N HIS A 297 9.24 -22.01 -14.96
CA HIS A 297 9.41 -23.44 -15.24
C HIS A 297 8.49 -23.94 -16.35
N TYR A 298 7.24 -23.49 -16.37
CA TYR A 298 6.21 -24.06 -17.24
C TYR A 298 5.98 -23.29 -18.55
N TRP A 299 6.24 -21.98 -18.60
CA TRP A 299 6.01 -21.20 -19.82
C TRP A 299 7.22 -21.27 -20.75
N THR A 300 7.19 -22.24 -21.65
CA THR A 300 8.20 -22.42 -22.71
C THR A 300 7.77 -21.82 -24.05
N GLY A 301 6.48 -21.54 -24.23
CA GLY A 301 5.94 -21.00 -25.48
C GLY A 301 6.19 -19.49 -25.66
N GLU A 302 6.17 -19.03 -26.91
CA GLU A 302 6.22 -17.60 -27.24
C GLU A 302 4.93 -16.91 -26.76
N ARG A 303 5.02 -15.86 -25.94
CA ARG A 303 3.86 -15.16 -25.36
C ARG A 303 4.07 -13.64 -25.38
N PHE A 304 2.98 -12.90 -25.56
CA PHE A 304 2.97 -11.45 -25.42
C PHE A 304 2.36 -11.09 -24.07
N LEU A 305 3.16 -10.51 -23.17
CA LEU A 305 2.66 -9.97 -21.92
C LEU A 305 2.41 -8.47 -22.07
N ARG A 306 1.24 -8.03 -21.61
CA ARG A 306 0.94 -6.61 -21.47
C ARG A 306 1.63 -6.10 -20.21
N VAL A 307 2.61 -5.22 -20.38
CA VAL A 307 3.24 -4.48 -19.29
C VAL A 307 2.54 -3.14 -19.17
N THR A 308 1.72 -2.98 -18.14
CA THR A 308 1.19 -1.68 -17.73
C THR A 308 2.24 -1.00 -16.86
N GLY A 309 3.03 -0.11 -17.46
CA GLY A 309 3.79 0.89 -16.72
C GLY A 309 2.93 2.08 -16.30
N ASP A 310 3.51 2.95 -15.49
CA ASP A 310 2.94 4.19 -14.92
C ASP A 310 2.40 5.19 -15.98
N GLN A 311 2.71 4.97 -17.27
CA GLN A 311 2.34 5.86 -18.37
C GLN A 311 1.06 5.50 -19.12
N ASN A 312 0.28 4.51 -18.66
CA ASN A 312 -1.02 4.12 -19.26
C ASN A 312 -0.98 3.77 -20.77
N VAL A 313 0.22 3.65 -21.36
CA VAL A 313 0.46 3.07 -22.68
C VAL A 313 0.76 1.60 -22.47
N ALA A 314 -0.11 0.73 -22.96
CA ALA A 314 0.13 -0.71 -22.91
C ALA A 314 1.34 -1.04 -23.79
N GLN A 315 2.48 -1.35 -23.16
CA GLN A 315 3.64 -1.89 -23.87
C GLN A 315 3.51 -3.40 -23.88
N PHE A 316 3.45 -4.00 -25.06
CA PHE A 316 3.46 -5.45 -25.22
C PHE A 316 4.89 -5.92 -25.33
N MET A 317 5.31 -6.79 -24.42
CA MET A 317 6.64 -7.41 -24.44
C MET A 317 6.51 -8.84 -24.94
N GLN A 318 7.29 -9.17 -25.97
CA GLN A 318 7.41 -10.54 -26.46
C GLN A 318 8.38 -11.31 -25.57
N ILE A 319 7.94 -12.48 -25.09
CA ILE A 319 8.69 -13.40 -24.23
C ILE A 319 8.84 -14.72 -24.98
N ASN A 320 10.01 -15.35 -24.85
CA ASN A 320 10.39 -16.57 -25.56
C ASN A 320 10.26 -16.46 -27.09
N GLY A 321 10.48 -15.26 -27.64
CA GLY A 321 10.45 -15.03 -29.09
C GLY A 321 11.75 -15.52 -29.74
N VAL A 322 11.67 -16.04 -30.96
CA VAL A 322 12.85 -16.33 -31.77
C VAL A 322 13.16 -15.11 -32.62
N GLU A 323 14.19 -14.36 -32.25
CA GLU A 323 14.69 -13.25 -33.07
C GLU A 323 15.95 -13.69 -33.83
N LEU A 324 16.13 -13.15 -35.03
CA LEU A 324 17.33 -13.41 -35.82
C LEU A 324 18.41 -12.42 -35.35
N ASP A 325 19.50 -12.94 -34.81
CA ASP A 325 20.71 -12.16 -34.53
C ASP A 325 21.18 -11.45 -35.84
N PRO A 326 21.84 -10.27 -35.79
CA PRO A 326 22.52 -9.63 -36.93
C PRO A 326 23.30 -10.54 -37.89
N TYR A 327 23.67 -11.75 -37.48
CA TYR A 327 24.33 -12.79 -38.29
C TYR A 327 23.39 -13.91 -38.82
N GLY A 328 22.07 -13.72 -38.74
CA GLY A 328 21.05 -14.62 -39.29
C GLY A 328 20.84 -15.93 -38.52
N ARG A 329 21.31 -16.02 -37.27
CA ARG A 329 21.10 -17.20 -36.40
C ARG A 329 19.86 -16.97 -35.52
N PRO A 330 18.97 -17.97 -35.37
CA PRO A 330 17.85 -17.86 -34.45
C PRO A 330 18.39 -17.84 -33.01
N MET A 331 18.11 -16.76 -32.29
CA MET A 331 18.39 -16.63 -30.87
C MET A 331 17.06 -16.45 -30.13
N LEU A 332 16.88 -17.16 -29.02
CA LEU A 332 15.74 -16.94 -28.15
C LEU A 332 15.94 -15.61 -27.40
N VAL A 333 15.01 -14.68 -27.59
CA VAL A 333 14.98 -13.37 -26.95
C VAL A 333 13.97 -13.39 -25.81
N ASN A 334 14.37 -12.82 -24.67
CA ASN A 334 13.58 -12.76 -23.44
C ASN A 334 13.09 -14.13 -22.96
N VAL A 335 14.02 -15.08 -22.76
CA VAL A 335 13.69 -16.38 -22.16
C VAL A 335 13.29 -16.18 -20.70
N LEU A 336 12.04 -16.46 -20.37
CA LEU A 336 11.49 -16.18 -19.03
C LEU A 336 12.27 -16.86 -17.90
N GLY A 337 12.73 -18.10 -18.14
CA GLY A 337 13.50 -18.89 -17.17
C GLY A 337 14.85 -18.28 -16.76
N ASN A 338 15.39 -17.32 -17.53
CA ASN A 338 16.67 -16.66 -17.23
C ASN A 338 16.51 -15.25 -16.65
N ILE A 339 15.29 -14.73 -16.53
CA ILE A 339 15.03 -13.37 -16.03
C ILE A 339 14.79 -13.44 -14.52
N ASP A 340 15.68 -12.81 -13.75
CA ASP A 340 15.48 -12.62 -12.30
C ASP A 340 14.73 -11.31 -12.04
N VAL A 341 13.62 -11.36 -11.31
CA VAL A 341 12.75 -10.22 -11.02
C VAL A 341 12.51 -10.11 -9.53
N GLU A 342 12.86 -8.96 -8.95
CA GLU A 342 12.50 -8.63 -7.57
C GLU A 342 11.04 -8.14 -7.53
N ILE A 343 10.14 -8.95 -6.97
CA ILE A 343 8.74 -8.57 -6.77
C ILE A 343 8.64 -7.71 -5.50
N LYS A 344 8.23 -6.45 -5.64
CA LYS A 344 7.89 -5.55 -4.54
C LYS A 344 6.38 -5.32 -4.52
N VAL A 345 5.78 -5.55 -3.36
CA VAL A 345 4.38 -5.22 -3.10
C VAL A 345 4.35 -3.92 -2.32
N ASP A 346 3.94 -2.84 -2.97
CA ASP A 346 3.62 -1.58 -2.31
C ASP A 346 2.10 -1.48 -2.10
N GLU A 347 1.70 -1.21 -0.88
CA GLU A 347 0.30 -1.02 -0.46
C GLU A 347 0.21 0.38 0.13
N GLY A 348 0.44 1.39 -0.71
CA GLY A 348 0.10 2.77 -0.37
C GLY A 348 -1.41 2.97 -0.46
N PRO A 349 -2.00 3.93 0.28
CA PRO A 349 -3.23 4.52 -0.18
C PRO A 349 -2.94 5.11 -1.57
N ASP A 350 -3.89 4.98 -2.50
CA ASP A 350 -3.73 5.53 -3.85
C ASP A 350 -3.12 6.93 -3.77
N THR A 351 -2.20 7.24 -4.68
CA THR A 351 -1.50 8.53 -4.74
C THR A 351 -2.47 9.73 -4.70
N GLU A 352 -3.75 9.52 -4.99
CA GLU A 352 -4.86 10.45 -4.78
C GLU A 352 -4.95 11.04 -3.36
N THR A 353 -4.68 10.29 -2.29
CA THR A 353 -4.81 10.83 -0.92
C THR A 353 -3.59 11.68 -0.52
N VAL A 354 -2.38 11.24 -0.87
CA VAL A 354 -1.15 12.01 -0.56
C VAL A 354 -1.06 13.25 -1.44
N MET A 355 -1.47 13.16 -2.71
CA MET A 355 -1.57 14.32 -3.60
C MET A 355 -2.67 15.27 -3.13
N GLY A 356 -3.79 14.76 -2.61
CA GLY A 356 -4.82 15.55 -1.93
C GLY A 356 -4.29 16.34 -0.73
N ASP A 357 -3.52 15.69 0.16
CA ASP A 357 -2.91 16.35 1.33
C ASP A 357 -1.89 17.43 0.92
N ILE A 358 -1.08 17.17 -0.12
CA ILE A 358 -0.14 18.17 -0.67
C ILE A 358 -0.92 19.33 -1.29
N PHE A 359 -2.01 19.05 -2.01
CA PHE A 359 -2.86 20.08 -2.60
C PHE A 359 -3.51 20.97 -1.53
N ASP A 360 -4.04 20.40 -0.45
CA ASP A 360 -4.63 21.14 0.66
C ASP A 360 -3.58 21.98 1.41
N LEU A 361 -2.37 21.44 1.61
CA LEU A 361 -1.25 22.20 2.16
C LEU A 361 -0.87 23.37 1.24
N LEU A 362 -0.74 23.15 -0.06
CA LEU A 362 -0.39 24.20 -1.02
C LEU A 362 -1.51 25.25 -1.15
N MET A 363 -2.77 24.86 -1.04
CA MET A 363 -3.90 25.79 -0.94
C MET A 363 -3.85 26.63 0.33
N SER A 364 -3.55 26.02 1.49
CA SER A 364 -3.41 26.74 2.76
C SER A 364 -2.23 27.72 2.75
N LEU A 365 -1.12 27.38 2.09
CA LEU A 365 0.04 28.26 1.94
C LEU A 365 -0.25 29.43 0.98
N ASN A 366 -1.03 29.19 -0.08
CA ASN A 366 -1.50 30.24 -0.99
C ASN A 366 -2.48 31.20 -0.29
N GLN A 367 -3.40 30.68 0.53
CA GLN A 367 -4.29 31.50 1.36
C GLN A 367 -3.52 32.35 2.38
N ASN A 368 -2.36 31.88 2.83
CA ASN A 368 -1.44 32.61 3.72
C ASN A 368 -0.45 33.54 2.97
N ASN A 369 -0.73 33.90 1.71
CA ASN A 369 0.07 34.83 0.88
C ASN A 369 1.53 34.41 0.60
N VAL A 370 1.86 33.12 0.70
CA VAL A 370 3.16 32.61 0.20
C VAL A 370 3.01 32.33 -1.30
N PRO A 371 3.82 32.94 -2.20
CA PRO A 371 3.69 32.71 -3.64
C PRO A 371 4.19 31.31 -4.02
N VAL A 372 3.25 30.36 -4.06
CA VAL A 372 3.48 29.00 -4.57
C VAL A 372 3.33 29.03 -6.10
N PRO A 373 4.30 28.52 -6.87
CA PRO A 373 4.17 28.37 -8.32
C PRO A 373 2.91 27.55 -8.70
N PRO A 374 2.04 28.06 -9.60
CA PRO A 374 0.82 27.37 -10.01
C PRO A 374 1.04 25.96 -10.58
N GLN A 375 2.24 25.69 -11.11
CA GLN A 375 2.64 24.38 -11.63
C GLN A 375 2.61 23.29 -10.55
N LEU A 376 3.09 23.60 -9.34
CA LEU A 376 3.12 22.64 -8.23
C LEU A 376 1.70 22.33 -7.71
N ILE A 377 0.80 23.31 -7.76
CA ILE A 377 -0.61 23.15 -7.39
C ILE A 377 -1.32 22.22 -8.40
N ILE A 378 -1.05 22.39 -9.70
CA ILE A 378 -1.65 21.57 -10.76
C ILE A 378 -1.10 20.14 -10.73
N GLU A 379 0.19 19.97 -10.47
CA GLU A 379 0.80 18.65 -10.31
C GLU A 379 0.22 17.91 -9.10
N ALA A 380 0.02 18.60 -7.98
CA ALA A 380 -0.60 18.07 -6.76
C ALA A 380 -2.12 17.91 -6.87
N SER A 381 -2.81 18.59 -7.81
CA SER A 381 -4.28 18.50 -7.94
C SER A 381 -4.77 17.11 -8.36
N ASN A 382 -6.00 16.75 -7.98
CA ASN A 382 -6.62 15.46 -8.35
C ASN A 382 -7.25 15.45 -9.76
N LEU A 383 -6.69 16.23 -10.70
CA LEU A 383 -7.18 16.25 -12.08
C LEU A 383 -6.71 15.02 -12.89
N PRO A 384 -7.53 14.51 -13.83
CA PRO A 384 -7.10 13.45 -14.73
C PRO A 384 -5.82 13.84 -15.48
N LEU A 385 -4.89 12.88 -15.67
CA LEU A 385 -3.58 13.10 -16.30
C LEU A 385 -3.66 13.79 -17.67
N SER A 386 -4.76 13.59 -18.41
CA SER A 386 -5.08 14.30 -19.66
C SER A 386 -5.26 15.80 -19.44
N GLU A 387 -6.03 16.18 -18.41
CA GLU A 387 -6.25 17.57 -18.04
C GLU A 387 -5.01 18.18 -17.39
N LYS A 388 -4.26 17.43 -16.59
CA LYS A 388 -2.94 17.85 -16.09
C LYS A 388 -1.99 18.18 -17.24
N LYS A 389 -1.86 17.29 -18.24
CA LYS A 389 -1.03 17.54 -19.43
C LYS A 389 -1.56 18.69 -20.27
N LYS A 390 -2.88 18.88 -20.36
CA LYS A 390 -3.49 20.01 -21.08
C LYS A 390 -3.25 21.34 -20.36
N LEU A 391 -3.38 21.38 -19.03
CA LEU A 391 -3.14 22.56 -18.20
C LEU A 391 -1.65 22.91 -18.10
N LEU A 392 -0.78 21.91 -17.91
CA LEU A 392 0.67 22.07 -18.01
C LEU A 392 1.07 22.47 -19.42
N GLY A 393 0.42 21.95 -20.46
CA GLY A 393 0.61 22.35 -21.85
C GLY A 393 0.13 23.77 -22.15
N MET A 394 -0.94 24.24 -21.50
CA MET A 394 -1.44 25.62 -21.58
C MET A 394 -0.55 26.61 -20.80
N LEU A 395 0.09 26.18 -19.71
CA LEU A 395 1.10 26.96 -18.97
C LEU A 395 2.50 26.90 -19.60
N ALA A 396 2.83 25.82 -20.31
CA ALA A 396 4.07 25.65 -21.06
C ALA A 396 3.98 26.27 -22.46
N GLN A 397 2.78 26.61 -22.94
CA GLN A 397 2.64 27.58 -24.01
C GLN A 397 3.10 28.95 -23.47
N PRO A 398 4.21 29.51 -23.97
CA PRO A 398 4.62 30.84 -23.57
C PRO A 398 3.55 31.81 -24.08
N ASP A 399 2.94 32.57 -23.17
CA ASP A 399 2.13 33.74 -23.52
C ASP A 399 2.91 34.58 -24.56
N PRO A 400 2.43 34.69 -25.82
CA PRO A 400 3.08 35.50 -26.86
C PRO A 400 3.18 36.97 -26.47
N ALA A 401 2.44 37.42 -25.45
CA ALA A 401 2.49 38.78 -24.93
C ALA A 401 3.76 39.07 -24.09
N LYS A 402 4.31 38.09 -23.35
CA LYS A 402 5.53 38.33 -22.54
C LYS A 402 6.81 38.21 -23.36
N GLN A 403 6.87 37.27 -24.32
CA GLN A 403 7.99 37.22 -25.27
C GLN A 403 7.93 38.33 -26.32
N ALA A 404 6.75 38.77 -26.77
CA ALA A 404 6.66 39.95 -27.64
C ALA A 404 6.97 41.25 -26.89
N ALA A 405 6.60 41.40 -25.61
CA ALA A 405 7.02 42.55 -24.82
C ALA A 405 8.55 42.57 -24.64
N GLN A 406 9.17 41.42 -24.36
CA GLN A 406 10.62 41.34 -24.19
C GLN A 406 11.38 41.52 -25.51
N ASN A 407 10.88 40.95 -26.62
CA ASN A 407 11.44 41.14 -27.95
C ASN A 407 11.17 42.54 -28.53
N ALA A 408 10.04 43.18 -28.20
CA ALA A 408 9.77 44.57 -28.55
C ALA A 408 10.64 45.53 -27.74
N ILE A 409 10.94 45.23 -26.46
CA ILE A 409 11.91 46.00 -25.68
C ILE A 409 13.32 45.83 -26.26
N ILE A 410 13.72 44.61 -26.67
CA ILE A 410 15.02 44.36 -27.30
C ILE A 410 15.10 45.01 -28.70
N GLN A 411 14.05 44.95 -29.51
CA GLN A 411 14.01 45.62 -30.82
C GLN A 411 13.93 47.14 -30.70
N LYS A 412 13.17 47.69 -29.75
CA LYS A 412 13.11 49.13 -29.51
C LYS A 412 14.45 49.66 -29.00
N THR A 413 15.11 48.94 -28.10
CA THR A 413 16.45 49.30 -27.62
C THR A 413 17.54 49.12 -28.68
N MET A 414 17.44 48.12 -29.56
CA MET A 414 18.34 47.95 -30.72
C MET A 414 18.11 49.03 -31.79
N ALA A 415 16.86 49.40 -32.06
CA ALA A 415 16.51 50.45 -33.02
C ALA A 415 16.89 51.85 -32.50
N GLU A 416 16.67 52.14 -31.22
CA GLU A 416 17.17 53.35 -30.56
C GLU A 416 18.70 53.35 -30.50
N ALA A 417 19.37 52.22 -30.28
CA ALA A 417 20.83 52.12 -30.33
C ALA A 417 21.37 52.33 -31.76
N ALA A 418 20.65 51.89 -32.81
CA ALA A 418 21.01 52.14 -34.20
C ALA A 418 20.80 53.60 -34.60
N LEU A 419 19.70 54.23 -34.15
CA LEU A 419 19.45 55.66 -34.32
C LEU A 419 20.47 56.51 -33.55
N ALA A 420 20.81 56.13 -32.32
CA ALA A 420 21.84 56.77 -31.52
C ALA A 420 23.23 56.59 -32.15
N ASN A 421 23.55 55.43 -32.72
CA ASN A 421 24.81 55.23 -33.46
C ASN A 421 24.84 56.04 -34.77
N ALA A 422 23.72 56.17 -35.48
CA ALA A 422 23.63 56.99 -36.69
C ALA A 422 23.70 58.50 -36.37
N GLN A 423 23.12 58.94 -35.26
CA GLN A 423 23.22 60.31 -34.76
C GLN A 423 24.61 60.59 -34.16
N ALA A 424 25.23 59.64 -33.46
CA ALA A 424 26.61 59.73 -32.98
C ALA A 424 27.60 59.78 -34.15
N GLY A 425 27.38 59.03 -35.22
CA GLY A 425 28.18 59.11 -36.45
C GLY A 425 28.04 60.45 -37.19
N LYS A 426 26.84 61.03 -37.24
CA LYS A 426 26.63 62.39 -37.77
C LYS A 426 27.24 63.46 -36.86
N ALA A 427 27.09 63.34 -35.54
CA ALA A 427 27.69 64.24 -34.56
C ALA A 427 29.23 64.16 -34.55
N GLN A 428 29.83 62.99 -34.76
CA GLN A 428 31.29 62.83 -34.93
C GLN A 428 31.78 63.41 -36.27
N ALA A 429 31.01 63.25 -37.34
CA ALA A 429 31.34 63.84 -38.63
C ALA A 429 31.24 65.38 -38.59
N ASP A 430 30.24 65.92 -37.90
CA ASP A 430 30.05 67.37 -37.73
C ASP A 430 31.03 67.97 -36.69
N ALA A 431 31.40 67.23 -35.64
CA ALA A 431 32.47 67.62 -34.72
C ALA A 431 33.85 67.59 -35.39
N GLY A 432 34.12 66.60 -36.26
CA GLY A 432 35.34 66.55 -37.06
C GLY A 432 35.45 67.71 -38.05
N LYS A 433 34.33 68.09 -38.69
CA LYS A 433 34.25 69.29 -39.55
C LYS A 433 34.37 70.60 -38.76
N ALA A 434 33.80 70.67 -37.56
CA ALA A 434 33.90 71.85 -36.70
C ALA A 434 35.31 72.03 -36.12
N GLN A 435 36.02 70.94 -35.79
CA GLN A 435 37.43 70.98 -35.36
C GLN A 435 38.37 71.37 -36.51
N THR A 436 38.14 70.86 -37.72
CA THR A 436 38.92 71.27 -38.91
C THR A 436 38.60 72.71 -39.32
N ALA A 437 37.35 73.16 -39.27
CA ALA A 437 36.99 74.55 -39.53
C ALA A 437 37.51 75.53 -38.46
N GLY A 438 37.49 75.13 -37.17
CA GLY A 438 38.06 75.91 -36.07
C GLY A 438 39.58 76.03 -36.17
N MET A 439 40.30 74.95 -36.52
CA MET A 439 41.74 75.02 -36.81
C MET A 439 42.06 75.83 -38.06
N LEU A 440 41.24 75.75 -39.13
CA LEU A 440 41.45 76.52 -40.36
C LEU A 440 41.21 78.02 -40.11
N ASN A 441 40.25 78.38 -39.26
CA ASN A 441 39.95 79.77 -38.92
C ASN A 441 40.99 80.36 -37.95
N ILE A 442 41.53 79.57 -37.01
CA ILE A 442 42.65 79.99 -36.14
C ILE A 442 43.97 80.10 -36.95
N ALA A 443 44.16 79.23 -37.95
CA ALA A 443 45.30 79.30 -38.86
C ALA A 443 45.21 80.49 -39.83
N LYS A 444 44.02 80.77 -40.40
CA LYS A 444 43.77 81.95 -41.25
C LYS A 444 43.82 83.27 -40.47
N ALA A 445 43.40 83.28 -39.20
CA ALA A 445 43.50 84.45 -38.32
C ALA A 445 44.94 84.83 -37.91
N ARG A 446 45.94 83.97 -38.15
CA ARG A 446 47.36 84.29 -37.96
C ARG A 446 48.08 84.79 -39.23
N THR A 447 47.45 84.71 -40.41
CA THR A 447 48.14 84.97 -41.69
C THR A 447 47.52 86.08 -42.55
N GLU A 448 46.27 86.50 -42.37
CA GLU A 448 45.64 87.51 -43.25
C GLU A 448 44.74 88.48 -42.47
N GLY A 449 44.87 89.79 -42.75
CA GLY A 449 44.10 90.86 -42.11
C GLY A 449 42.60 90.80 -42.40
N MET A 450 41.79 91.05 -41.37
CA MET A 450 40.32 91.01 -41.41
C MET A 450 39.70 92.17 -42.22
N PRO A 451 38.63 91.87 -42.97
CA PRO A 451 37.36 92.57 -42.76
C PRO A 451 36.19 91.60 -42.47
N ASP A 452 35.56 91.87 -41.32
CA ASP A 452 34.13 91.88 -40.96
C ASP A 452 33.13 90.81 -41.48
N GLY A 453 32.42 90.18 -40.53
CA GLY A 453 31.08 89.62 -40.76
C GLY A 453 30.86 88.10 -40.69
N GLY A 454 31.49 87.37 -39.76
CA GLY A 454 31.20 85.94 -39.50
C GLY A 454 30.81 85.66 -38.04
N PRO A 455 29.87 84.75 -37.75
CA PRO A 455 29.13 84.67 -36.47
C PRO A 455 30.01 84.43 -35.24
N GLU A 456 29.63 85.04 -34.11
CA GLU A 456 30.37 85.01 -32.84
C GLU A 456 30.74 83.59 -32.38
N PRO A 457 31.97 83.39 -31.88
CA PRO A 457 32.48 82.08 -31.51
C PRO A 457 31.76 81.51 -30.30
N LYS A 458 31.31 80.24 -30.42
CA LYS A 458 30.69 79.48 -29.32
C LYS A 458 31.61 79.47 -28.09
N THR A 459 31.04 79.73 -26.92
CA THR A 459 31.80 79.85 -25.67
C THR A 459 32.42 78.50 -25.26
N PRO A 460 33.55 78.48 -24.51
CA PRO A 460 34.19 77.24 -24.06
C PRO A 460 33.27 76.31 -23.24
N LEU A 461 32.26 76.88 -22.57
CA LEU A 461 31.26 76.14 -21.79
C LEU A 461 30.34 75.30 -22.70
N ASP A 462 29.97 75.84 -23.85
CA ASP A 462 29.11 75.20 -24.85
C ASP A 462 29.79 73.98 -25.50
N TYR A 463 31.13 74.07 -25.65
CA TYR A 463 31.95 72.95 -26.12
C TYR A 463 32.13 71.88 -25.03
N ALA A 464 32.24 72.28 -23.76
CA ALA A 464 32.32 71.36 -22.63
C ALA A 464 31.02 70.60 -22.41
N GLU A 465 29.86 71.26 -22.54
CA GLU A 465 28.54 70.60 -22.47
C GLU A 465 28.34 69.61 -23.62
N GLN A 466 28.76 69.94 -24.84
CA GLN A 466 28.71 69.01 -25.97
C GLN A 466 29.60 67.79 -25.76
N LEU A 467 30.82 67.98 -25.22
CA LEU A 467 31.72 66.87 -24.88
C LEU A 467 31.16 66.01 -23.74
N ALA A 468 30.55 66.62 -22.72
CA ALA A 468 29.90 65.90 -21.62
C ALA A 468 28.72 65.07 -22.11
N ASN A 469 27.86 65.63 -22.96
CA ASN A 469 26.73 64.92 -23.56
C ASN A 469 27.18 63.76 -24.47
N ILE A 470 28.28 63.94 -25.21
CA ILE A 470 28.88 62.85 -26.02
C ILE A 470 29.41 61.74 -25.10
N ALA A 471 30.11 62.10 -24.02
CA ALA A 471 30.64 61.13 -23.06
C ALA A 471 29.52 60.36 -22.34
N GLU A 472 28.44 61.02 -21.94
CA GLU A 472 27.27 60.39 -21.32
C GLU A 472 26.53 59.48 -22.30
N THR A 473 26.39 59.89 -23.56
CA THR A 473 25.79 59.08 -24.62
C THR A 473 26.64 57.83 -24.92
N GLN A 474 27.96 57.96 -24.92
CA GLN A 474 28.87 56.82 -25.08
C GLN A 474 28.81 55.87 -23.88
N ALA A 475 28.84 56.41 -22.65
CA ALA A 475 28.75 55.61 -21.43
C ALA A 475 27.41 54.84 -21.33
N THR A 476 26.30 55.47 -21.71
CA THR A 476 24.98 54.81 -21.74
C THR A 476 24.89 53.75 -22.83
N ALA A 477 25.53 53.96 -23.99
CA ALA A 477 25.65 52.96 -25.04
C ALA A 477 26.50 51.75 -24.60
N GLU A 478 27.60 51.98 -23.90
CA GLU A 478 28.46 50.92 -23.34
C GLU A 478 27.73 50.12 -22.25
N HIS A 479 27.02 50.79 -21.34
CA HIS A 479 26.23 50.11 -20.31
C HIS A 479 25.13 49.23 -20.92
N LYS A 480 24.48 49.68 -21.99
CA LYS A 480 23.50 48.88 -22.74
C LYS A 480 24.13 47.68 -23.46
N ARG A 481 25.37 47.81 -23.95
CA ARG A 481 26.11 46.67 -24.54
C ARG A 481 26.51 45.65 -23.46
N ALA A 482 27.05 46.12 -22.33
CA ALA A 482 27.46 45.26 -21.23
C ALA A 482 26.28 44.48 -20.62
N SER A 483 25.11 45.13 -20.48
CA SER A 483 23.90 44.45 -19.99
C SER A 483 23.36 43.41 -20.98
N ALA A 484 23.44 43.69 -22.29
CA ALA A 484 23.08 42.72 -23.33
C ALA A 484 24.02 41.51 -23.37
N GLU A 485 25.33 41.72 -23.16
CA GLU A 485 26.30 40.62 -23.03
C GLU A 485 26.10 39.79 -21.76
N ALA A 486 25.80 40.44 -20.63
CA ALA A 486 25.49 39.74 -19.38
C ALA A 486 24.24 38.84 -19.51
N LEU A 487 23.21 39.30 -20.22
CA LEU A 487 22.03 38.49 -20.51
C LEU A 487 22.38 37.25 -21.36
N ARG A 488 23.14 37.44 -22.44
CA ARG A 488 23.58 36.35 -23.33
C ARG A 488 24.45 35.32 -22.60
N ASN A 489 25.31 35.77 -21.70
CA ASN A 489 26.14 34.87 -20.90
C ASN A 489 25.31 34.09 -19.88
N LYS A 490 24.30 34.72 -19.27
CA LYS A 490 23.36 34.03 -18.37
C LYS A 490 22.63 32.89 -19.09
N ASP A 491 22.16 33.10 -20.31
CA ASP A 491 21.48 32.08 -21.11
C ASP A 491 22.39 30.89 -21.51
N ARG A 492 23.71 31.11 -21.62
CA ARG A 492 24.68 30.05 -21.92
C ARG A 492 25.10 29.26 -20.68
N VAL A 493 25.06 29.88 -19.50
CA VAL A 493 25.52 29.29 -18.24
C VAL A 493 24.41 28.45 -17.57
N THR A 494 23.13 28.78 -17.80
CA THR A 494 22.00 28.06 -17.19
C THR A 494 21.93 26.56 -17.52
N PRO A 495 22.21 26.07 -18.74
CA PRO A 495 22.19 24.63 -19.02
C PRO A 495 23.40 23.90 -18.41
N LEU A 496 24.55 24.57 -18.31
CA LEU A 496 25.76 24.02 -17.70
C LEU A 496 25.64 23.92 -16.17
N GLN A 497 25.03 24.92 -15.53
CA GLN A 497 24.65 24.85 -14.10
C GLN A 497 23.60 23.74 -13.87
N LEU A 498 22.63 23.64 -14.78
CA LEU A 498 21.72 22.52 -15.01
C LEU A 498 22.35 21.14 -14.76
N LEU A 499 23.38 20.90 -15.57
CA LEU A 499 24.08 19.64 -15.66
C LEU A 499 25.04 19.42 -14.48
N ALA A 500 25.66 20.49 -13.96
CA ALA A 500 26.49 20.45 -12.77
C ALA A 500 25.68 20.08 -11.51
N ASP A 501 24.50 20.68 -11.32
CA ASP A 501 23.58 20.34 -10.23
C ASP A 501 23.08 18.90 -10.34
N HIS A 502 22.78 18.43 -11.55
CA HIS A 502 22.39 17.04 -11.79
C HIS A 502 23.53 16.07 -11.45
N ALA A 503 24.77 16.39 -11.84
CA ALA A 503 25.95 15.60 -11.53
C ALA A 503 26.23 15.55 -10.01
N GLN A 504 26.10 16.68 -9.30
CA GLN A 504 26.23 16.73 -7.84
C GLN A 504 25.16 15.88 -7.14
N ARG A 505 23.89 15.99 -7.54
CA ARG A 505 22.82 15.15 -6.98
C ARG A 505 23.02 13.65 -7.22
N HIS A 506 23.70 13.27 -8.31
CA HIS A 506 24.08 11.88 -8.54
C HIS A 506 25.23 11.44 -7.64
N ALA A 507 26.24 12.28 -7.44
CA ALA A 507 27.35 12.02 -6.52
C ALA A 507 26.85 11.89 -5.06
N ASP A 508 25.94 12.76 -4.63
CA ASP A 508 25.38 12.73 -3.27
C ASP A 508 24.54 11.48 -3.03
N ARG A 509 23.70 11.08 -4.00
CA ARG A 509 22.92 9.84 -3.94
C ARG A 509 23.84 8.61 -3.88
N PHE A 510 24.93 8.62 -4.65
CA PHE A 510 25.90 7.55 -4.62
C PHE A 510 26.62 7.48 -3.26
N SER A 511 27.04 8.62 -2.70
CA SER A 511 27.65 8.70 -1.37
C SER A 511 26.72 8.18 -0.26
N GLN A 512 25.45 8.59 -0.27
CA GLN A 512 24.44 8.11 0.69
C GLN A 512 24.22 6.60 0.57
N SER A 513 24.27 6.04 -0.66
CA SER A 513 24.14 4.59 -0.86
C SER A 513 25.33 3.82 -0.25
N ILE A 514 26.54 4.36 -0.36
CA ILE A 514 27.75 3.77 0.24
C ILE A 514 27.68 3.84 1.76
N GLU A 515 27.22 4.97 2.32
CA GLU A 515 27.06 5.15 3.77
C GLU A 515 26.00 4.19 4.35
N GLN A 516 24.89 3.96 3.63
CA GLN A 516 23.88 2.97 4.00
C GLN A 516 24.40 1.51 3.92
N ILE A 517 25.26 1.20 2.96
CA ILE A 517 25.90 -0.12 2.87
C ILE A 517 26.88 -0.31 4.02
N ALA A 518 27.67 0.71 4.35
CA ALA A 518 28.62 0.70 5.46
C ALA A 518 27.91 0.56 6.81
N SER A 519 26.80 1.29 7.05
CA SER A 519 26.02 1.19 8.28
C SER A 519 25.38 -0.18 8.44
N ARG A 520 24.84 -0.78 7.37
CA ARG A 520 24.35 -2.18 7.39
C ARG A 520 25.47 -3.18 7.69
N GLY A 521 26.68 -2.95 7.17
CA GLY A 521 27.87 -3.75 7.50
C GLY A 521 28.23 -3.67 9.00
N ILE A 522 28.18 -2.49 9.57
CA ILE A 522 28.43 -2.26 11.00
C ILE A 522 27.33 -2.91 11.86
N GLU A 523 26.05 -2.75 11.51
CA GLU A 523 24.93 -3.38 12.23
C GLU A 523 24.95 -4.91 12.18
N THR A 524 25.37 -5.49 11.06
CA THR A 524 25.53 -6.95 10.94
C THR A 524 26.72 -7.44 11.78
N TYR A 525 27.80 -6.67 11.85
CA TYR A 525 28.91 -6.97 12.74
C TYR A 525 28.52 -6.91 14.22
N HIS A 526 27.78 -5.88 14.65
CA HIS A 526 27.25 -5.79 16.01
C HIS A 526 26.32 -6.95 16.35
N ARG A 527 25.37 -7.29 15.47
CA ARG A 527 24.49 -8.46 15.68
C ARG A 527 25.26 -9.78 15.81
N ASN A 528 26.36 -9.93 15.08
CA ASN A 528 27.19 -11.13 15.19
C ASN A 528 28.01 -11.14 16.49
N LEU A 529 28.47 -9.98 16.97
CA LEU A 529 29.10 -9.88 18.29
C LEU A 529 28.13 -10.19 19.42
N ASP A 530 26.92 -9.62 19.39
CA ASP A 530 25.89 -9.88 20.40
C ASP A 530 25.53 -11.37 20.47
N ARG A 531 25.38 -12.03 19.31
CA ARG A 531 25.18 -13.48 19.26
C ARG A 531 26.32 -14.27 19.90
N ARG A 532 27.57 -13.86 19.69
CA ARG A 532 28.74 -14.53 20.28
C ARG A 532 28.79 -14.33 21.80
N VAL A 533 28.37 -13.16 22.29
CA VAL A 533 28.25 -12.89 23.73
C VAL A 533 27.12 -13.73 24.35
N ASP A 534 25.97 -13.82 23.68
CA ASP A 534 24.86 -14.69 24.12
C ASP A 534 25.24 -16.17 24.13
N ASP A 535 25.99 -16.62 23.12
CA ASP A 535 26.49 -17.99 23.06
C ASP A 535 27.53 -18.27 24.17
N PHE A 536 28.36 -17.28 24.52
CA PHE A 536 29.28 -17.36 25.66
C PHE A 536 28.54 -17.49 26.99
N HIS A 537 27.52 -16.66 27.24
CA HIS A 537 26.70 -16.75 28.45
C HIS A 537 25.94 -18.07 28.53
N ARG A 538 25.41 -18.57 27.41
CA ARG A 538 24.77 -19.90 27.35
C ARG A 538 25.75 -21.04 27.63
N ALA A 539 27.03 -20.90 27.28
CA ALA A 539 28.06 -21.88 27.59
C ALA A 539 28.42 -21.87 29.09
N GLU A 540 28.58 -20.69 29.70
CA GLU A 540 28.81 -20.57 31.16
C GLU A 540 27.64 -21.14 31.98
N ASP A 541 26.40 -20.89 31.54
CA ASP A 541 25.19 -21.44 32.18
C ASP A 541 25.09 -22.96 32.06
N ARG A 542 25.59 -23.55 30.97
CA ARG A 542 25.67 -25.01 30.85
C ARG A 542 26.70 -25.58 31.80
N ASP A 543 27.89 -24.99 31.86
CA ASP A 543 28.98 -25.46 32.72
C ASP A 543 28.61 -25.30 34.22
N SER A 544 27.89 -24.23 34.58
CA SER A 544 27.35 -24.05 35.94
C SER A 544 26.31 -25.12 36.29
N ARG A 545 25.38 -25.44 35.38
CA ARG A 545 24.39 -26.51 35.56
C ARG A 545 25.03 -27.88 35.67
N GLU A 546 26.06 -28.17 34.88
CA GLU A 546 26.82 -29.42 34.97
C GLU A 546 27.56 -29.55 36.30
N ARG A 547 28.16 -28.46 36.80
CA ARG A 547 28.78 -28.45 38.15
C ARG A 547 27.74 -28.74 39.23
N VAL A 548 26.58 -28.10 39.19
CA VAL A 548 25.48 -28.35 40.15
C VAL A 548 25.00 -29.81 40.07
N ALA A 549 24.86 -30.37 38.88
CA ALA A 549 24.49 -31.78 38.69
C ALA A 549 25.54 -32.74 39.27
N ARG A 550 26.84 -32.47 39.10
CA ARG A 550 27.92 -33.26 39.71
C ARG A 550 27.91 -33.17 41.23
N PHE A 551 27.67 -31.98 41.81
CA PHE A 551 27.52 -31.82 43.26
C PHE A 551 26.31 -32.58 43.80
N ALA A 552 25.17 -32.56 43.09
CA ALA A 552 23.98 -33.31 43.47
C ALA A 552 24.22 -34.83 43.42
N ALA A 553 24.95 -35.32 42.40
CA ALA A 553 25.34 -36.72 42.28
C ALA A 553 26.29 -37.17 43.40
N ALA A 554 27.30 -36.35 43.73
CA ALA A 554 28.22 -36.62 44.84
C ALA A 554 27.51 -36.66 46.20
N ARG A 555 26.50 -35.82 46.40
CA ARG A 555 25.66 -35.80 47.61
C ARG A 555 24.78 -37.05 47.74
N ARG A 556 24.30 -37.61 46.63
CA ARG A 556 23.56 -38.87 46.61
C ARG A 556 24.45 -40.07 46.94
N GLN A 557 25.70 -40.07 46.48
CA GLN A 557 26.65 -41.15 46.80
C GLN A 557 27.10 -41.14 48.27
N THR A 558 27.17 -39.97 48.90
CA THR A 558 27.51 -39.85 50.33
C THR A 558 26.35 -40.21 51.26
N ALA A 559 25.09 -40.19 50.77
CA ALA A 559 23.92 -40.62 51.52
C ALA A 559 23.64 -42.14 51.45
N GLN A 560 24.39 -42.89 50.63
CA GLN A 560 24.30 -44.35 50.48
C GLN A 560 25.43 -45.13 51.16
N LYS A 561 26.32 -44.45 51.89
CA LYS A 561 27.23 -45.04 52.87
C LYS A 561 26.76 -44.64 54.26
#